data_AF-A0A2W1LAR7-F1
#
_entry.id   AF-A0A2W1LAR7-F1
#
_cell.length_a   1.000
_cell.length_b   1.000
_cell.length_c   1.000
_cell.angle_alpha   90.00
_cell.angle_beta   90.00
_cell.angle_gamma   90.00
#
_symmetry.space_group_name_H-M   'P 1'
#
loop_
_entity.id
_entity.type
_entity.pdbx_description
1 polymer ?
#
loop_
_entity_poly.entity_id
_entity_poly.type
_entity_poly.pdbx_seq_one_letter_code
_entity_poly.pdbx_strand_id
1 'polypeptide(L)'
;MRLHPFFNEDGDIGGGYAPEAVETAPEPSSVVTEDYESLGDGNAPEPAETGAQPTEDVTKQQSFANRLREEKERAIAEERAKWEREQQAELAYLDKVAQMNGFRDREEYKRALDAHLQQQQMEQEAHRMGLDLETYQQFFQPVNTELQQLKTEVEAFREMYQQQETKAQQAAKWSALYNEFPALAESASAFHEGKDPEWYNDGMKGYIDRGYDPVDAYRLAHASTIARQQEQETLARITGRDERQVLSSTDSPHNMQLNPADMSPEDIERISERVRRGERITF
;
A
#
# COMPACT_ATOMS: atom_id res chain seq x y z
N MET A 1 18.06 5.42 46.92
CA MET A 1 17.12 6.26 46.14
C MET A 1 15.80 5.51 46.06
N ARG A 2 14.71 6.09 46.58
CA ARG A 2 13.39 5.44 46.64
C ARG A 2 12.62 5.77 45.37
N LEU A 3 12.33 4.77 44.55
CA LEU A 3 11.41 4.88 43.41
C LEU A 3 9.98 4.70 43.94
N HIS A 4 9.12 5.67 43.65
CA HIS A 4 7.69 5.61 43.93
C HIS A 4 7.01 4.57 43.01
N PRO A 5 6.07 3.76 43.51
CA PRO A 5 5.24 2.91 42.66
C PRO A 5 4.20 3.76 41.91
N PHE A 6 4.01 3.44 40.63
CA PHE A 6 3.16 4.15 39.67
C PHE A 6 1.71 3.61 39.62
N PHE A 7 1.26 2.91 40.66
CA PHE A 7 -0.07 2.30 40.72
C PHE A 7 -0.70 2.57 42.07
N ASN A 8 -1.89 3.19 42.08
CA ASN A 8 -2.77 3.23 43.25
C ASN A 8 -3.66 1.97 43.23
N GLU A 9 -3.94 1.42 44.40
CA GLU A 9 -4.63 0.12 44.62
C GLU A 9 -6.11 0.05 44.17
N ASP A 10 -6.67 1.11 43.56
CA ASP A 10 -8.10 1.16 43.21
C ASP A 10 -8.42 1.14 41.70
N GLY A 11 -7.44 0.88 40.83
CA GLY A 11 -7.73 0.49 39.43
C GLY A 11 -8.53 1.51 38.59
N ASP A 12 -8.49 2.80 38.93
CA ASP A 12 -9.20 3.86 38.21
C ASP A 12 -8.25 4.57 37.23
N ILE A 13 -8.56 4.51 35.92
CA ILE A 13 -7.89 5.27 34.87
C ILE A 13 -8.79 6.47 34.51
N GLY A 14 -8.91 7.41 35.44
CA GLY A 14 -9.35 8.78 35.15
C GLY A 14 -8.09 9.63 34.90
N GLY A 15 -7.96 10.39 33.82
CA GLY A 15 -8.96 11.31 33.29
C GLY A 15 -8.49 12.73 33.59
N GLY A 16 -8.04 13.42 32.54
CA GLY A 16 -7.95 14.89 32.49
C GLY A 16 -6.61 15.51 32.84
N TYR A 17 -5.88 15.97 31.82
CA TYR A 17 -5.29 17.31 31.79
C TYR A 17 -5.23 17.81 30.35
N ALA A 18 -6.11 18.76 30.04
CA ALA A 18 -5.91 19.71 28.95
C ALA A 18 -4.90 20.77 29.40
N PRO A 19 -4.14 21.35 28.46
CA PRO A 19 -4.02 22.80 28.51
C PRO A 19 -4.18 23.47 27.13
N GLU A 20 -5.00 24.51 27.17
CA GLU A 20 -4.86 25.85 26.60
C GLU A 20 -4.48 26.08 25.12
N ALA A 21 -5.35 26.89 24.53
CA ALA A 21 -5.26 27.52 23.23
C ALA A 21 -4.08 28.48 23.12
N VAL A 22 -3.42 28.49 21.96
CA VAL A 22 -2.73 29.66 21.44
C VAL A 22 -3.21 29.90 20.02
N GLU A 23 -3.95 30.99 19.89
CA GLU A 23 -4.46 31.62 18.68
C GLU A 23 -3.42 32.66 18.23
N THR A 24 -2.82 32.50 17.06
CA THR A 24 -2.23 33.62 16.32
C THR A 24 -2.37 33.40 14.82
N ALA A 25 -2.97 34.40 14.20
CA ALA A 25 -3.37 34.54 12.80
C ALA A 25 -2.19 34.89 11.86
N PRO A 26 -2.42 35.09 10.53
CA PRO A 26 -1.48 34.73 9.46
C PRO A 26 -0.78 35.90 8.74
N GLU A 27 -0.04 35.49 7.69
CA GLU A 27 0.40 36.21 6.47
C GLU A 27 1.90 36.62 6.34
N PRO A 28 2.39 37.09 5.15
CA PRO A 28 2.96 36.20 4.13
C PRO A 28 4.28 36.76 3.53
N SER A 29 5.11 35.92 2.91
CA SER A 29 6.17 36.30 1.95
C SER A 29 7.05 35.08 1.71
N SER A 30 7.70 34.84 0.57
CA SER A 30 7.75 35.42 -0.77
C SER A 30 8.96 34.74 -1.42
N VAL A 31 8.96 34.54 -2.75
CA VAL A 31 10.19 34.42 -3.58
C VAL A 31 10.87 33.02 -3.49
N VAL A 32 11.13 32.24 -4.54
CA VAL A 32 11.49 32.50 -5.95
C VAL A 32 10.86 31.42 -6.83
N THR A 33 10.19 31.86 -7.89
CA THR A 33 9.91 31.09 -9.11
C THR A 33 11.16 31.07 -9.98
N GLU A 34 11.68 29.90 -10.32
CA GLU A 34 12.58 29.75 -11.48
C GLU A 34 11.78 29.21 -12.66
N ASP A 35 11.95 29.92 -13.77
CA ASP A 35 11.28 29.78 -15.04
C ASP A 35 11.61 28.44 -15.72
N TYR A 36 10.57 27.77 -16.23
CA TYR A 36 10.70 26.95 -17.43
C TYR A 36 9.62 27.36 -18.44
N GLU A 37 10.12 28.06 -19.46
CA GLU A 37 9.50 28.40 -20.73
C GLU A 37 8.78 27.16 -21.32
N SER A 38 7.45 27.23 -21.54
CA SER A 38 6.83 27.66 -22.81
C SER A 38 7.27 26.85 -24.05
N LEU A 39 6.62 25.72 -24.29
CA LEU A 39 6.30 25.13 -25.61
C LEU A 39 5.10 24.20 -25.35
N GLY A 40 3.86 24.50 -25.72
CA GLY A 40 3.34 24.80 -27.04
C GLY A 40 2.26 23.75 -27.34
N ASP A 41 0.99 24.17 -27.40
CA ASP A 41 -0.15 23.33 -27.80
C ASP A 41 0.13 22.66 -29.15
N GLY A 42 0.19 21.33 -29.13
CA GLY A 42 0.30 20.49 -30.33
C GLY A 42 -0.96 19.65 -30.48
N ASN A 43 -1.82 20.07 -31.42
CA ASN A 43 -2.96 19.33 -31.95
C ASN A 43 -2.71 17.81 -32.03
N ALA A 44 -3.59 17.03 -31.41
CA ALA A 44 -3.77 15.62 -31.71
C ALA A 44 -4.61 15.48 -33.00
N PRO A 45 -4.13 14.78 -34.05
CA PRO A 45 -5.01 14.28 -35.10
C PRO A 45 -5.59 12.91 -34.74
N GLU A 46 -6.88 12.76 -34.98
CA GLU A 46 -7.62 11.49 -35.00
C GLU A 46 -7.08 10.51 -36.07
N PRO A 47 -7.40 9.21 -35.95
CA PRO A 47 -6.69 8.13 -36.64
C PRO A 47 -7.20 7.92 -38.07
N ALA A 48 -6.28 7.95 -39.03
CA ALA A 48 -6.53 7.44 -40.38
C ALA A 48 -5.87 6.06 -40.53
N GLU A 49 -6.70 5.06 -40.80
CA GLU A 49 -6.29 3.76 -41.31
C GLU A 49 -5.46 3.95 -42.60
N THR A 50 -4.23 3.46 -42.63
CA THR A 50 -3.59 2.81 -43.80
C THR A 50 -2.20 2.34 -43.44
N GLY A 51 -1.86 1.09 -43.82
CA GLY A 51 -0.61 0.46 -43.43
C GLY A 51 0.63 1.11 -44.06
N ALA A 52 1.69 1.29 -43.25
CA ALA A 52 3.09 1.25 -43.64
C ALA A 52 4.00 1.51 -42.43
N GLN A 53 4.95 0.60 -42.24
CA GLN A 53 6.25 0.72 -41.57
C GLN A 53 6.33 1.09 -40.06
N PRO A 54 7.19 0.38 -39.28
CA PRO A 54 7.40 0.65 -37.87
C PRO A 54 8.11 2.00 -37.70
N THR A 55 7.45 2.94 -37.02
CA THR A 55 7.96 4.27 -36.69
C THR A 55 9.21 4.18 -35.80
N GLU A 56 10.34 4.72 -36.29
CA GLU A 56 11.66 4.71 -35.62
C GLU A 56 11.68 5.32 -34.21
N ASP A 57 10.69 6.13 -33.84
CA ASP A 57 10.61 6.78 -32.53
C ASP A 57 10.26 5.82 -31.38
N VAL A 58 9.42 4.81 -31.65
CA VAL A 58 9.12 3.76 -30.65
C VAL A 58 10.37 2.92 -30.40
N THR A 59 11.21 2.72 -31.43
CA THR A 59 12.47 1.99 -31.32
C THR A 59 13.50 2.75 -30.49
N LYS A 60 13.56 4.09 -30.61
CA LYS A 60 14.45 4.95 -29.80
C LYS A 60 14.04 4.96 -28.33
N GLN A 61 12.75 5.10 -28.02
CA GLN A 61 12.25 5.04 -26.64
C GLN A 61 12.48 3.68 -25.98
N GLN A 62 12.25 2.58 -26.72
CA GLN A 62 12.57 1.23 -26.24
C GLN A 62 14.09 1.06 -26.00
N SER A 63 14.94 1.62 -26.87
CA SER A 63 16.40 1.56 -26.69
C SER A 63 16.90 2.35 -25.48
N PHE A 64 16.19 3.41 -25.08
CA PHE A 64 16.50 4.20 -23.89
C PHE A 64 16.04 3.48 -22.62
N ALA A 65 14.82 2.93 -22.62
CA ALA A 65 14.31 2.11 -21.51
C ALA A 65 15.21 0.89 -21.25
N ASN A 66 15.71 0.24 -22.31
CA ASN A 66 16.65 -0.88 -22.19
C ASN A 66 18.01 -0.42 -21.64
N ARG A 67 18.55 0.71 -22.10
CA ARG A 67 19.79 1.30 -21.53
C ARG A 67 19.64 1.66 -20.05
N LEU A 68 18.49 2.20 -19.64
CA LEU A 68 18.21 2.54 -18.24
C LEU A 68 18.09 1.30 -17.35
N ARG A 69 17.51 0.20 -17.87
CA ARG A 69 17.49 -1.08 -17.18
C ARG A 69 18.90 -1.66 -17.05
N GLU A 70 19.69 -1.62 -18.12
CA GLU A 70 21.08 -2.10 -18.12
C GLU A 70 21.95 -1.29 -17.15
N GLU A 71 21.80 0.04 -17.08
CA GLU A 71 22.50 0.85 -16.08
C GLU A 71 22.06 0.55 -14.65
N LYS A 72 20.75 0.37 -14.40
CA LYS A 72 20.25 -0.02 -13.08
C LYS A 72 20.75 -1.40 -12.66
N GLU A 73 20.71 -2.38 -13.56
CA GLU A 73 21.24 -3.72 -13.30
C GLU A 73 22.73 -3.68 -13.05
N ARG A 74 23.48 -2.87 -13.80
CA ARG A 74 24.91 -2.66 -13.58
C ARG A 74 25.20 -2.00 -12.23
N ALA A 75 24.43 -0.98 -11.84
CA ALA A 75 24.57 -0.34 -10.54
C ALA A 75 24.30 -1.30 -9.38
N ILE A 76 23.23 -2.10 -9.48
CA ILE A 76 22.90 -3.14 -8.48
C ILE A 76 24.00 -4.22 -8.44
N ALA A 77 24.53 -4.63 -9.58
CA ALA A 77 25.60 -5.62 -9.65
C ALA A 77 26.92 -5.10 -9.05
N GLU A 78 27.28 -3.84 -9.33
CA GLU A 78 28.45 -3.19 -8.75
C GLU A 78 28.32 -3.02 -7.23
N GLU A 79 27.13 -2.63 -6.73
CA GLU A 79 26.84 -2.53 -5.30
C GLU A 79 26.93 -3.90 -4.62
N ARG A 80 26.34 -4.94 -5.22
CA ARG A 80 26.43 -6.32 -4.71
C ARG A 80 27.88 -6.82 -4.68
N ALA A 81 28.66 -6.57 -5.73
CA ALA A 81 30.06 -6.97 -5.78
C ALA A 81 30.90 -6.23 -4.73
N LYS A 82 30.58 -4.97 -4.44
CA LYS A 82 31.21 -4.21 -3.36
C LYS A 82 30.86 -4.80 -1.99
N TRP A 83 29.59 -5.08 -1.74
CA TRP A 83 29.13 -5.73 -0.51
C TRP A 83 29.80 -7.09 -0.29
N GLU A 84 29.91 -7.92 -1.33
CA GLU A 84 30.58 -9.23 -1.24
C GLU A 84 32.09 -9.09 -0.92
N ARG A 85 32.78 -8.09 -1.47
CA ARG A 85 34.19 -7.82 -1.15
C ARG A 85 34.37 -7.32 0.29
N GLU A 86 33.48 -6.44 0.76
CA GLU A 86 33.50 -5.94 2.14
C GLU A 86 33.28 -7.10 3.11
N GLN A 87 32.30 -7.97 2.85
CA GLN A 87 32.08 -9.19 3.61
C GLN A 87 33.33 -10.07 3.62
N GLN A 88 33.93 -10.37 2.46
CA GLN A 88 35.15 -11.19 2.41
C GLN A 88 36.32 -10.56 3.18
N ALA A 89 36.49 -9.24 3.11
CA ALA A 89 37.52 -8.53 3.84
C ALA A 89 37.29 -8.60 5.36
N GLU A 90 36.05 -8.48 5.81
CA GLU A 90 35.66 -8.62 7.22
C GLU A 90 35.92 -10.05 7.73
N LEU A 91 35.55 -11.07 6.95
CA LEU A 91 35.80 -12.47 7.31
C LEU A 91 37.31 -12.75 7.42
N ALA A 92 38.11 -12.26 6.46
CA ALA A 92 39.56 -12.41 6.48
C ALA A 92 40.23 -11.64 7.62
N TYR A 93 39.67 -10.51 8.04
CA TYR A 93 40.12 -9.78 9.22
C TYR A 93 39.86 -10.57 10.51
N LEU A 94 38.66 -11.14 10.65
CA LEU A 94 38.31 -11.98 11.81
C LEU A 94 39.19 -13.23 11.90
N ASP A 95 39.52 -13.86 10.76
CA ASP A 95 40.44 -15.01 10.72
C ASP A 95 41.85 -14.62 11.19
N LYS A 96 42.36 -13.44 10.79
CA LYS A 96 43.65 -12.93 11.27
C LYS A 96 43.64 -12.64 12.77
N VAL A 97 42.55 -12.06 13.29
CA VAL A 97 42.39 -11.82 14.72
C VAL A 97 42.36 -13.14 15.50
N ALA A 98 41.66 -14.15 14.98
CA ALA A 98 41.64 -15.49 15.58
C ALA A 98 43.06 -16.10 15.64
N GLN A 99 43.81 -16.05 14.54
CA GLN A 99 45.19 -16.55 14.47
C GLN A 99 46.15 -15.78 15.40
N MET A 100 46.01 -14.45 15.49
CA MET A 100 46.81 -13.62 16.41
C MET A 100 46.58 -14.00 17.87
N ASN A 101 45.36 -14.40 18.22
CA ASN A 101 45.01 -14.87 19.55
C ASN A 101 45.30 -16.37 19.77
N GLY A 102 45.92 -17.04 18.79
CA GLY A 102 46.34 -18.44 18.90
C GLY A 102 45.25 -19.47 18.62
N PHE A 103 44.10 -19.06 18.08
CA PHE A 103 43.02 -19.97 17.69
C PHE A 103 43.22 -20.49 16.27
N ARG A 104 42.74 -21.71 16.00
CA ARG A 104 42.93 -22.37 14.71
C ARG A 104 42.07 -21.75 13.62
N ASP A 105 40.82 -21.46 13.95
CA ASP A 105 39.81 -20.93 13.05
C ASP A 105 38.95 -19.86 13.76
N ARG A 106 38.30 -18.97 13.01
CA ARG A 106 37.39 -17.95 13.56
C ARG A 106 36.27 -18.54 14.42
N GLU A 107 35.72 -19.69 14.02
CA GLU A 107 34.64 -20.34 14.78
C GLU A 107 35.10 -20.76 16.19
N GLU A 108 36.35 -21.19 16.33
CA GLU A 108 36.94 -21.51 17.62
C GLU A 108 37.13 -20.24 18.46
N TYR A 109 37.63 -19.16 17.84
CA TYR A 109 37.74 -17.86 18.49
C TYR A 109 36.38 -17.33 18.98
N LYS A 110 35.33 -17.42 18.15
CA LYS A 110 33.97 -17.02 18.54
C LYS A 110 33.47 -17.84 19.72
N ARG A 111 33.57 -19.18 19.67
CA ARG A 111 33.16 -20.03 20.79
C ARG A 111 33.91 -19.75 22.08
N ALA A 112 35.21 -19.48 21.99
CA ALA A 112 36.01 -19.12 23.16
C ALA A 112 35.60 -17.76 23.73
N LEU A 113 35.28 -16.79 22.87
CA LEU A 113 34.80 -15.48 23.26
C LEU A 113 33.41 -15.55 23.89
N ASP A 114 32.51 -16.35 23.32
CA ASP A 114 31.17 -16.61 23.86
C ASP A 114 31.25 -17.30 25.23
N ALA A 115 32.12 -18.32 25.37
CA ALA A 115 32.33 -18.99 26.66
C ALA A 115 32.87 -18.04 27.72
N HIS A 116 33.82 -17.17 27.36
CA HIS A 116 34.37 -16.16 28.27
C HIS A 116 33.32 -15.11 28.66
N LEU A 117 32.52 -14.62 27.71
CA LEU A 117 31.42 -13.70 27.98
C LEU A 117 30.38 -14.34 28.90
N GLN A 118 30.00 -15.58 28.63
CA GLN A 118 29.05 -16.33 29.45
C GLN A 118 29.60 -16.52 30.86
N GLN A 119 30.89 -16.84 31.01
CA GLN A 119 31.53 -16.94 32.31
C GLN A 119 31.54 -15.61 33.07
N GLN A 120 31.87 -14.50 32.41
CA GLN A 120 31.78 -13.18 33.03
C GLN A 120 30.36 -12.81 33.46
N GLN A 121 29.36 -13.14 32.65
CA GLN A 121 27.96 -12.91 33.01
C GLN A 121 27.57 -13.72 34.25
N MET A 122 27.94 -15.00 34.30
CA MET A 122 27.69 -15.84 35.47
C MET A 122 28.40 -15.31 36.73
N GLU A 123 29.64 -14.85 36.61
CA GLU A 123 30.39 -14.25 37.73
C GLU A 123 29.72 -12.96 38.23
N GLN A 124 29.28 -12.10 37.32
CA GLN A 124 28.57 -10.87 37.68
C GLN A 124 27.21 -11.15 38.34
N GLU A 125 26.46 -12.13 37.83
CA GLU A 125 25.18 -12.54 38.39
C GLU A 125 25.34 -13.19 39.77
N ALA A 126 26.30 -14.11 39.91
CA ALA A 126 26.65 -14.72 41.20
C ALA A 126 27.05 -13.64 42.22
N HIS A 127 27.93 -12.70 41.83
CA HIS A 127 28.34 -11.59 42.69
C HIS A 127 27.16 -10.69 43.09
N ARG A 128 26.27 -10.38 42.13
CA ARG A 128 25.05 -9.60 42.39
C ARG A 128 24.10 -10.28 43.38
N MET A 129 24.04 -11.61 43.35
CA MET A 129 23.22 -12.41 44.28
C MET A 129 23.94 -12.69 45.61
N GLY A 130 25.21 -12.29 45.75
CA GLY A 130 26.03 -12.60 46.93
C GLY A 130 26.32 -14.10 47.07
N LEU A 131 26.28 -14.84 45.97
CA LEU A 131 26.50 -16.29 45.91
C LEU A 131 27.90 -16.59 45.39
N ASP A 132 28.42 -17.76 45.77
CA ASP A 132 29.62 -18.30 45.17
C ASP A 132 29.33 -18.85 43.76
N LEU A 133 30.31 -18.78 42.86
CA LEU A 133 30.17 -19.15 41.45
C LEU A 133 29.80 -20.62 41.30
N GLU A 134 30.39 -21.51 42.10
CA GLU A 134 30.10 -22.95 42.06
C GLU A 134 28.65 -23.24 42.46
N THR A 135 28.15 -22.55 43.48
CA THR A 135 26.75 -22.66 43.93
C THR A 135 25.79 -22.12 42.86
N TYR A 136 26.16 -21.02 42.20
CA TYR A 136 25.38 -20.45 41.10
C TYR A 136 25.28 -21.41 39.91
N GLN A 137 26.40 -21.98 39.48
CA GLN A 137 26.44 -22.92 38.36
C GLN A 137 25.63 -24.20 38.64
N GLN A 138 25.72 -24.75 39.84
CA GLN A 138 25.08 -26.03 40.14
C GLN A 138 23.55 -25.92 40.29
N PHE A 139 23.04 -24.82 40.87
CA PHE A 139 21.63 -24.71 41.25
C PHE A 139 20.84 -23.66 40.47
N PHE A 140 21.47 -22.54 40.10
CA PHE A 140 20.75 -21.40 39.52
C PHE A 140 20.89 -21.31 38.00
N GLN A 141 22.04 -21.69 37.45
CA GLN A 141 22.26 -21.73 35.99
C GLN A 141 21.24 -22.62 35.25
N PRO A 142 20.95 -23.88 35.66
CA PRO A 142 19.96 -24.69 34.95
C PRO A 142 18.56 -24.07 35.02
N VAL A 143 18.16 -23.56 36.18
CA VAL A 143 16.87 -22.89 36.38
C VAL A 143 16.75 -21.63 35.54
N ASN A 144 17.79 -20.81 35.47
CA ASN A 144 17.80 -19.61 34.64
C ASN A 144 17.75 -19.95 33.15
N THR A 145 18.39 -21.04 32.74
CA THR A 145 18.34 -21.51 31.35
C THR A 145 16.92 -21.97 30.99
N GLU A 146 16.28 -22.77 31.85
CA GLU A 146 14.88 -23.18 31.66
C GLU A 146 13.92 -21.98 31.66
N LEU A 147 14.14 -21.00 32.54
CA LEU A 147 13.32 -19.80 32.62
C LEU A 147 13.48 -18.92 31.37
N GLN A 148 14.70 -18.82 30.83
CA GLN A 148 14.96 -18.15 29.55
C GLN A 148 14.25 -18.87 28.40
N GLN A 149 14.34 -20.21 28.33
CA GLN A 149 13.62 -20.99 27.33
C GLN A 149 12.11 -20.79 27.42
N LEU A 150 11.54 -20.91 28.62
CA LEU A 150 10.11 -20.69 28.84
C LEU A 150 9.69 -19.27 28.47
N LYS A 151 10.51 -18.26 28.79
CA LYS A 151 10.25 -16.88 28.39
C LYS A 151 10.20 -16.73 26.87
N THR A 152 11.16 -17.32 26.16
CA THR A 152 11.16 -17.28 24.68
C THR A 152 9.96 -18.01 24.07
N GLU A 153 9.52 -19.13 24.66
CA GLU A 153 8.33 -19.85 24.23
C GLU A 153 7.06 -19.03 24.44
N VAL A 154 6.93 -18.37 25.60
CA VAL A 154 5.79 -17.50 25.91
C VAL A 154 5.75 -16.28 24.99
N GLU A 155 6.89 -15.67 24.71
CA GLU A 155 7.01 -14.55 23.76
C GLU A 155 6.60 -15.00 22.36
N ALA A 156 7.12 -16.14 21.88
CA ALA A 156 6.75 -16.70 20.58
C ALA A 156 5.25 -17.03 20.51
N PHE A 157 4.67 -17.59 21.58
CA PHE A 157 3.24 -17.87 21.64
C PHE A 157 2.40 -16.60 21.59
N ARG A 158 2.82 -15.55 22.32
CA ARG A 158 2.16 -14.25 22.32
C ARG A 158 2.20 -13.59 20.94
N GLU A 159 3.35 -13.62 20.27
CA GLU A 159 3.50 -13.13 18.91
C GLU A 159 2.60 -13.91 17.93
N MET A 160 2.56 -15.24 18.05
CA MET A 160 1.68 -16.07 17.23
C MET A 160 0.21 -15.68 17.43
N TYR A 161 -0.22 -15.47 18.67
CA TYR A 161 -1.59 -15.07 18.98
C TYR A 161 -1.93 -13.70 18.40
N GLN A 162 -1.05 -12.70 18.56
CA GLN A 162 -1.23 -11.38 17.97
C GLN A 162 -1.28 -11.43 16.44
N GLN A 163 -0.43 -12.24 15.81
CA GLN A 163 -0.47 -12.45 14.35
C GLN A 163 -1.78 -13.11 13.90
N GLN A 164 -2.31 -14.06 14.67
CA GLN A 164 -3.58 -14.69 14.37
C GLN A 164 -4.74 -13.70 14.52
N GLU A 165 -4.73 -12.89 15.58
CA GLU A 165 -5.75 -11.87 15.84
C GLU A 165 -5.76 -10.80 14.76
N THR A 166 -4.59 -10.28 14.38
CA THR A 166 -4.47 -9.30 13.28
C THR A 166 -4.96 -9.87 11.94
N LYS A 167 -4.62 -11.11 11.61
CA LYS A 167 -5.15 -11.80 10.42
C LYS A 167 -6.67 -11.96 10.47
N ALA A 168 -7.22 -12.33 11.62
CA ALA A 168 -8.67 -12.46 11.80
C ALA A 168 -9.38 -11.11 11.67
N GLN A 169 -8.83 -10.04 12.25
CA GLN A 169 -9.35 -8.68 12.10
C GLN A 169 -9.31 -8.21 10.65
N GLN A 170 -8.20 -8.43 9.94
CA GLN A 170 -8.11 -8.12 8.51
C GLN A 170 -9.14 -8.90 7.69
N ALA A 171 -9.28 -10.21 7.93
CA ALA A 171 -10.30 -11.02 7.26
C ALA A 171 -11.73 -10.53 7.53
N ALA A 172 -12.02 -10.09 8.77
CA ALA A 172 -13.33 -9.51 9.12
C ALA A 172 -13.59 -8.17 8.39
N LYS A 173 -12.56 -7.34 8.23
CA LYS A 173 -12.65 -6.09 7.46
C LYS A 173 -12.94 -6.35 5.98
N TRP A 174 -12.30 -7.35 5.38
CA TRP A 174 -12.56 -7.77 4.01
C TRP A 174 -13.94 -8.43 3.85
N SER A 175 -14.38 -9.23 4.81
CA SER A 175 -15.72 -9.84 4.76
C SER A 175 -16.83 -8.79 4.88
N ALA A 176 -16.62 -7.72 5.66
CA ALA A 176 -17.54 -6.59 5.71
C ALA A 176 -17.71 -5.91 4.34
N LEU A 177 -16.63 -5.73 3.59
CA LEU A 177 -16.68 -5.20 2.21
C LEU A 177 -17.54 -6.10 1.30
N TYR A 178 -17.34 -7.41 1.35
CA TYR A 178 -18.12 -8.34 0.52
C TYR A 178 -19.59 -8.44 0.94
N ASN A 179 -19.91 -8.25 2.21
CA ASN A 179 -21.29 -8.21 2.69
C ASN A 179 -22.03 -6.95 2.20
N GLU A 180 -21.34 -5.81 2.16
CA GLU A 180 -21.94 -4.55 1.69
C GLU A 180 -22.04 -4.50 0.16
N PHE A 181 -21.03 -5.01 -0.54
CA PHE A 181 -20.96 -5.03 -2.00
C PHE A 181 -20.81 -6.48 -2.51
N PRO A 182 -21.90 -7.27 -2.53
CA PRO A 182 -21.84 -8.69 -2.89
C PRO A 182 -21.36 -8.95 -4.32
N ALA A 183 -21.58 -8.00 -5.25
CA ALA A 183 -21.05 -8.08 -6.62
C ALA A 183 -19.51 -8.15 -6.68
N LEU A 184 -18.81 -7.63 -5.67
CA LEU A 184 -17.35 -7.69 -5.61
C LEU A 184 -16.84 -9.09 -5.28
N ALA A 185 -17.63 -9.90 -4.56
CA ALA A 185 -17.20 -11.23 -4.11
C ALA A 185 -16.90 -12.17 -5.29
N GLU A 186 -17.64 -12.07 -6.39
CA GLU A 186 -17.40 -12.86 -7.60
C GLU A 186 -16.07 -12.48 -8.26
N SER A 187 -15.83 -11.18 -8.40
CA SER A 187 -14.59 -10.64 -8.99
C SER A 187 -13.36 -10.79 -8.09
N ALA A 188 -13.54 -10.97 -6.78
CA ALA A 188 -12.45 -11.21 -5.83
C ALA A 188 -11.71 -12.54 -6.09
N SER A 189 -12.35 -13.47 -6.81
CA SER A 189 -11.69 -14.71 -7.26
C SER A 189 -10.44 -14.45 -8.11
N ALA A 190 -10.35 -13.30 -8.79
CA ALA A 190 -9.17 -12.88 -9.56
C ALA A 190 -7.89 -12.82 -8.71
N PHE A 191 -7.99 -12.52 -7.41
CA PHE A 191 -6.84 -12.52 -6.50
C PHE A 191 -6.17 -13.91 -6.42
N HIS A 192 -6.94 -14.99 -6.52
CA HIS A 192 -6.41 -16.35 -6.51
C HIS A 192 -5.67 -16.70 -7.81
N GLU A 193 -5.98 -16.01 -8.91
CA GLU A 193 -5.29 -16.16 -10.19
C GLU A 193 -4.04 -15.27 -10.29
N GLY A 194 -3.68 -14.55 -9.22
CA GLY A 194 -2.56 -13.63 -9.19
C GLY A 194 -2.80 -12.34 -9.97
N LYS A 195 -4.07 -12.01 -10.26
CA LYS A 195 -4.49 -10.76 -10.89
C LYS A 195 -5.23 -9.89 -9.88
N ASP A 196 -5.03 -8.59 -9.98
CA ASP A 196 -5.81 -7.63 -9.22
C ASP A 196 -7.19 -7.44 -9.88
N PRO A 197 -8.30 -7.51 -9.14
CA PRO A 197 -9.62 -7.16 -9.66
C PRO A 197 -9.67 -5.71 -10.16
N GLU A 198 -10.52 -5.42 -11.14
CA GLU A 198 -10.65 -4.06 -11.71
C GLU A 198 -11.04 -3.00 -10.66
N TRP A 199 -11.81 -3.40 -9.64
CA TRP A 199 -12.19 -2.53 -8.54
C TRP A 199 -11.04 -2.30 -7.54
N TYR A 200 -10.00 -3.13 -7.54
CA TYR A 200 -8.85 -3.01 -6.64
C TYR A 200 -7.77 -2.10 -7.26
N ASN A 201 -8.17 -0.86 -7.53
CA ASN A 201 -7.31 0.14 -8.16
C ASN A 201 -6.23 0.70 -7.20
N ASP A 202 -5.25 1.40 -7.76
CA ASP A 202 -4.14 1.99 -6.99
C ASP A 202 -4.62 3.04 -5.96
N GLY A 203 -5.75 3.70 -6.23
CA GLY A 203 -6.39 4.61 -5.28
C GLY A 203 -6.83 3.89 -4.01
N MET A 204 -7.52 2.75 -4.17
CA MET A 204 -7.98 1.91 -3.05
C MET A 204 -6.79 1.32 -2.28
N LYS A 205 -5.76 0.84 -2.99
CA LYS A 205 -4.50 0.38 -2.37
C LYS A 205 -3.87 1.48 -1.50
N GLY A 206 -3.77 2.69 -2.04
CA GLY A 206 -3.22 3.84 -1.31
C GLY A 206 -4.02 4.23 -0.06
N TYR A 207 -5.34 4.04 -0.05
CA TYR A 207 -6.15 4.23 1.16
C TYR A 207 -5.94 3.11 2.19
N ILE A 208 -5.85 1.86 1.74
CA ILE A 208 -5.58 0.72 2.63
C ILE A 208 -4.18 0.86 3.28
N ASP A 209 -3.18 1.28 2.50
CA ASP A 209 -1.81 1.52 3.00
C ASP A 209 -1.76 2.63 4.06
N ARG A 210 -2.70 3.58 4.02
CA ARG A 210 -2.87 4.63 5.04
C ARG A 210 -3.66 4.16 6.27
N GLY A 211 -4.11 2.91 6.29
CA GLY A 211 -4.84 2.31 7.40
C GLY A 211 -6.36 2.50 7.36
N TYR A 212 -6.93 2.92 6.24
CA TYR A 212 -8.38 2.96 6.09
C TYR A 212 -8.97 1.55 5.98
N ASP A 213 -10.19 1.37 6.49
CA ASP A 213 -10.91 0.11 6.33
C ASP A 213 -11.23 -0.15 4.84
N PRO A 214 -11.19 -1.41 4.37
CA PRO A 214 -11.43 -1.75 2.96
C PRO A 214 -12.76 -1.23 2.42
N VAL A 215 -13.80 -1.22 3.27
CA VAL A 215 -15.13 -0.65 2.96
C VAL A 215 -15.02 0.84 2.62
N ASP A 216 -14.39 1.61 3.49
CA ASP A 216 -14.27 3.05 3.32
C ASP A 216 -13.29 3.40 2.20
N ALA A 217 -12.19 2.66 2.08
CA ALA A 217 -11.26 2.78 0.97
C ALA A 217 -11.95 2.55 -0.38
N TYR A 218 -12.82 1.54 -0.48
CA TYR A 218 -13.62 1.28 -1.68
C TYR A 218 -14.57 2.44 -1.98
N ARG A 219 -15.32 2.91 -0.98
CA ARG A 219 -16.25 4.05 -1.13
C ARG A 219 -15.55 5.32 -1.56
N LEU A 220 -14.36 5.61 -1.03
CA LEU A 220 -13.58 6.80 -1.39
C LEU A 220 -13.01 6.67 -2.81
N ALA A 221 -12.45 5.52 -3.16
CA ALA A 221 -11.88 5.28 -4.48
C ALA A 221 -12.96 5.28 -5.59
N HIS A 222 -14.16 4.81 -5.27
CA HIS A 222 -15.29 4.68 -6.20
C HIS A 222 -16.40 5.72 -5.93
N ALA A 223 -16.10 6.81 -5.22
CA ALA A 223 -17.11 7.79 -4.84
C ALA A 223 -17.85 8.37 -6.05
N SER A 224 -17.14 8.61 -7.16
CA SER A 224 -17.70 9.16 -8.38
C SER A 224 -18.62 8.18 -9.12
N THR A 225 -18.30 6.88 -9.12
CA THR A 225 -19.13 5.86 -9.76
C THR A 225 -20.35 5.55 -8.92
N ILE A 226 -20.20 5.46 -7.59
CA ILE A 226 -21.31 5.28 -6.65
C ILE A 226 -22.27 6.48 -6.74
N ALA A 227 -21.76 7.71 -6.73
CA ALA A 227 -22.59 8.91 -6.86
C ALA A 227 -23.39 8.94 -8.16
N ARG A 228 -22.77 8.56 -9.30
CA ARG A 228 -23.46 8.45 -10.59
C ARG A 228 -24.55 7.38 -10.57
N GLN A 229 -24.31 6.22 -9.96
CA GLN A 229 -25.32 5.16 -9.82
C GLN A 229 -26.50 5.63 -8.99
N GLN A 230 -26.26 6.29 -7.85
CA GLN A 230 -27.31 6.84 -7.00
C GLN A 230 -28.11 7.94 -7.71
N GLU A 231 -27.45 8.83 -8.46
CA GLU A 231 -28.13 9.83 -9.29
C GLU A 231 -29.03 9.16 -10.34
N GLN A 232 -28.54 8.10 -11.00
CA GLN A 232 -29.34 7.36 -11.97
C GLN A 232 -30.54 6.66 -11.34
N GLU A 233 -30.38 5.99 -10.21
CA GLU A 233 -31.48 5.34 -9.47
C GLU A 233 -32.54 6.35 -9.01
N THR A 234 -32.10 7.51 -8.51
CA THR A 234 -33.03 8.57 -8.09
C THR A 234 -33.76 9.17 -9.28
N LEU A 235 -33.08 9.42 -10.40
CA LEU A 235 -33.70 9.88 -11.64
C LEU A 235 -34.69 8.85 -12.19
N ALA A 236 -34.34 7.57 -12.22
CA ALA A 236 -35.24 6.48 -12.65
C ALA A 236 -36.50 6.43 -11.77
N ARG A 237 -36.33 6.55 -10.45
CA ARG A 237 -37.45 6.58 -9.48
C ARG A 237 -38.37 7.80 -9.65
N ILE A 238 -37.80 8.99 -9.92
CA ILE A 238 -38.58 10.22 -10.11
C ILE A 238 -39.30 10.23 -11.47
N THR A 239 -38.66 9.69 -12.52
CA THR A 239 -39.20 9.71 -13.89
C THR A 239 -40.11 8.53 -14.21
N GLY A 240 -40.15 7.48 -13.36
CA GLY A 240 -40.93 6.27 -13.59
C GLY A 240 -40.49 5.46 -14.80
N ARG A 241 -39.25 5.68 -15.28
CA ARG A 241 -38.61 4.95 -16.38
C ARG A 241 -37.62 3.93 -15.83
N ASP A 242 -37.57 2.75 -16.45
CA ASP A 242 -36.58 1.72 -16.13
C ASP A 242 -35.15 2.27 -16.29
N GLU A 243 -34.24 1.86 -15.40
CA GLU A 243 -32.83 2.29 -15.32
C GLU A 243 -32.10 2.19 -16.68
N ARG A 244 -32.49 1.25 -17.53
CA ARG A 244 -31.93 1.04 -18.88
C ARG A 244 -32.34 2.11 -19.91
N GLN A 245 -33.43 2.84 -19.69
CA GLN A 245 -33.90 3.91 -20.58
C GLN A 245 -33.26 5.27 -20.29
N VAL A 246 -32.59 5.44 -19.14
CA VAL A 246 -31.93 6.71 -18.81
C VAL A 246 -30.62 6.84 -19.59
N LEU A 247 -29.95 5.72 -19.91
CA LEU A 247 -28.73 5.69 -20.73
C LEU A 247 -28.96 6.04 -22.21
N SER A 248 -30.21 6.02 -22.70
CA SER A 248 -30.50 6.44 -24.08
C SER A 248 -30.58 7.96 -24.26
N SER A 249 -30.33 8.75 -23.21
CA SER A 249 -30.31 10.22 -23.32
C SER A 249 -28.96 10.78 -23.76
N THR A 250 -27.99 9.90 -24.08
CA THR A 250 -26.84 10.24 -24.92
C THR A 250 -27.16 10.15 -26.43
N ASP A 251 -28.44 10.03 -26.81
CA ASP A 251 -28.87 10.46 -28.14
C ASP A 251 -28.64 11.97 -28.21
N SER A 252 -27.53 12.33 -28.85
CA SER A 252 -27.10 13.66 -29.28
C SER A 252 -28.17 14.75 -29.17
N PRO A 253 -27.86 15.94 -28.63
CA PRO A 253 -28.67 17.12 -28.87
C PRO A 253 -28.46 17.57 -30.34
N HIS A 254 -28.87 16.75 -31.30
CA HIS A 254 -29.39 17.25 -32.56
C HIS A 254 -30.83 17.69 -32.32
N ASN A 255 -31.00 18.69 -31.44
CA ASN A 255 -32.05 19.68 -31.62
C ASN A 255 -31.69 20.48 -32.88
N MET A 256 -31.74 19.83 -34.04
CA MET A 256 -31.89 20.54 -35.29
C MET A 256 -33.27 21.19 -35.18
N GLN A 257 -33.29 22.51 -34.99
CA GLN A 257 -34.49 23.30 -35.24
C GLN A 257 -34.92 22.98 -36.68
N LEU A 258 -35.92 22.11 -36.80
CA LEU A 258 -36.47 21.68 -38.06
C LEU A 258 -37.27 22.86 -38.62
N ASN A 259 -36.60 23.68 -39.42
CA ASN A 259 -37.25 24.77 -40.11
C ASN A 259 -38.00 24.17 -41.31
N PRO A 260 -39.35 24.11 -41.31
CA PRO A 260 -40.11 23.40 -42.33
C PRO A 260 -39.98 24.03 -43.73
N ALA A 261 -39.43 25.24 -43.81
CA ALA A 261 -39.18 25.95 -45.06
C ALA A 261 -37.95 25.43 -45.83
N ASP A 262 -36.98 24.82 -45.14
CA ASP A 262 -35.68 24.43 -45.70
C ASP A 262 -35.48 22.90 -45.76
N MET A 263 -36.53 22.12 -45.51
CA MET A 263 -36.45 20.65 -45.51
C MET A 263 -36.47 20.05 -46.91
N SER A 264 -35.53 19.14 -47.18
CA SER A 264 -35.55 18.33 -48.39
C SER A 264 -36.70 17.30 -48.32
N PRO A 265 -37.24 16.85 -49.47
CA PRO A 265 -38.29 15.83 -49.50
C PRO A 265 -37.86 14.50 -48.86
N GLU A 266 -36.56 14.17 -48.90
CA GLU A 266 -36.01 12.98 -48.25
C GLU A 266 -36.06 13.08 -46.71
N ASP A 267 -35.86 14.28 -46.16
CA ASP A 267 -35.96 14.51 -44.72
C ASP A 267 -37.41 14.41 -44.22
N ILE A 268 -38.36 14.84 -45.05
CA ILE A 268 -39.80 14.70 -44.76
C ILE A 268 -40.21 13.22 -44.74
N GLU A 269 -39.70 12.41 -45.68
CA GLU A 269 -39.96 10.97 -45.69
C GLU A 269 -39.38 10.28 -44.46
N ARG A 270 -38.13 10.61 -44.07
CA ARG A 270 -37.51 10.08 -42.83
C ARG A 270 -38.31 10.44 -41.59
N ILE A 271 -38.76 11.69 -41.49
CA ILE A 271 -39.64 12.13 -40.40
C ILE A 271 -40.94 11.34 -40.39
N SER A 272 -41.56 11.14 -41.55
CA SER A 272 -42.81 10.37 -41.67
C SER A 272 -42.64 8.90 -41.26
N GLU A 273 -41.49 8.29 -41.58
CA GLU A 273 -41.18 6.93 -41.13
C GLU A 273 -40.98 6.86 -39.62
N ARG A 274 -40.29 7.83 -39.02
CA ARG A 274 -40.11 7.91 -37.56
C ARG A 274 -41.44 8.08 -36.83
N VAL A 275 -42.34 8.92 -37.34
CA VAL A 275 -43.71 9.05 -36.82
C VAL A 275 -44.49 7.74 -36.96
N ARG A 276 -44.36 7.02 -38.09
CA ARG A 276 -44.97 5.70 -38.27
C ARG A 276 -44.43 4.65 -37.29
N ARG A 277 -43.17 4.76 -36.87
CA ARG A 277 -42.55 3.91 -35.84
C ARG A 277 -42.92 4.32 -34.41
N GLY A 278 -43.68 5.41 -34.23
CA GLY A 278 -44.13 5.88 -32.92
C GLY A 278 -43.10 6.71 -32.16
N GLU A 279 -42.05 7.20 -32.82
CA GLU A 279 -41.07 8.10 -32.22
C GLU A 279 -41.66 9.51 -32.06
N ARG A 280 -41.52 10.11 -30.88
CA ARG A 280 -41.97 11.50 -30.63
C ARG A 280 -41.00 12.47 -31.28
N ILE A 281 -41.51 13.28 -32.20
CA ILE A 281 -40.79 14.42 -32.79
C ILE A 281 -41.26 15.68 -32.07
N THR A 282 -40.32 16.40 -31.46
CA THR A 282 -40.55 17.73 -30.89
C THR A 282 -40.23 18.77 -31.96
N PHE A 283 -41.19 19.64 -32.25
CA PHE A 283 -41.06 20.79 -33.14
C PHE A 283 -40.53 22.00 -32.38
#